data_AF-A0A7G7KL38-F1
#
_entry.id   AF-A0A7G7KL38-F1
#
_cell.length_a   1.000
_cell.length_b   1.000
_cell.length_c   1.000
_cell.angle_alpha   90.00
_cell.angle_beta   90.00
_cell.angle_gamma   90.00
#
_symmetry.space_group_name_H-M   'P 1'
#
loop_
_entity.id
_entity.type
_entity.pdbx_description
1 polymer ?
#
loop_
_entity_poly.entity_id
_entity_poly.type
_entity_poly.pdbx_seq_one_letter_code
_entity_poly.pdbx_strand_id
1 'polypeptide(L)' 'MGDLHPPVWTEAETLQYWWSMRRAMESAGDRTSAIYKRSVAITEGQPDPLAANGTLR' A
#
# COMPACT_ATOMS: atom_id res chain seq x y z
N MET A 1 -2.68 29.50 5.38
CA MET A 1 -1.98 28.23 5.13
C MET A 1 -2.99 27.13 5.42
N GLY A 2 -3.41 26.38 4.41
CA GLY A 2 -4.32 25.26 4.61
C GLY A 2 -3.53 24.06 5.11
N ASP A 3 -3.92 23.52 6.25
CA ASP A 3 -3.36 22.29 6.78
C ASP A 3 -3.63 21.17 5.77
N LEU A 4 -2.58 20.75 5.06
CA LEU A 4 -2.61 19.57 4.20
C LEU A 4 -2.66 18.34 5.09
N HIS A 5 -3.82 18.06 5.66
CA HIS A 5 -4.09 16.74 6.20
C HIS A 5 -4.06 15.77 5.02
N PRO A 6 -3.19 14.75 5.03
CA PRO A 6 -3.27 13.71 4.02
C PRO A 6 -4.69 13.12 4.09
N PRO A 7 -5.30 12.81 2.94
CA PRO A 7 -6.63 12.21 2.94
C PRO A 7 -6.59 10.94 3.78
N VAL A 8 -7.44 10.87 4.81
CA VAL A 8 -7.63 9.66 5.60
C VAL A 8 -8.43 8.71 4.73
N TRP A 9 -7.76 7.72 4.17
CA TRP A 9 -8.41 6.69 3.36
C TRP A 9 -9.09 5.68 4.28
N THR A 10 -10.28 5.25 3.87
CA THR A 10 -10.92 4.10 4.49
C THR A 10 -10.08 2.83 4.25
N GLU A 11 -10.32 1.80 5.06
CA GLU A 11 -9.70 0.49 4.84
C GLU A 11 -10.01 -0.06 3.44
N ALA A 12 -11.26 0.10 2.99
CA ALA A 12 -11.69 -0.34 1.66
C ALA A 12 -10.95 0.40 0.52
N GLU A 13 -10.78 1.72 0.62
CA GLU A 13 -10.04 2.51 -0.37
C GLU A 13 -8.55 2.14 -0.37
N THR A 14 -7.98 1.92 0.80
CA THR A 14 -6.59 1.45 0.95
C THR A 14 -6.41 0.10 0.29
N LEU A 15 -7.31 -0.85 0.56
CA LEU A 15 -7.24 -2.19 -0.02
C LEU A 15 -7.41 -2.14 -1.54
N GLN A 16 -8.35 -1.34 -2.04
CA GLN A 16 -8.58 -1.17 -3.47
C GLN A 16 -7.36 -0.56 -4.18
N TYR A 17 -6.70 0.42 -3.56
CA TYR A 17 -5.46 0.99 -4.08
C TYR A 17 -4.36 -0.07 -4.22
N TRP A 18 -4.12 -0.86 -3.17
CA TRP A 18 -3.08 -1.89 -3.20
C TRP A 18 -3.40 -3.04 -4.16
N TRP A 19 -4.69 -3.39 -4.32
CA TRP A 19 -5.14 -4.32 -5.35
C TRP A 19 -4.84 -3.83 -6.76
N SER A 20 -5.14 -2.56 -7.05
CA SER A 20 -4.83 -1.96 -8.35
C SER A 20 -3.32 -1.88 -8.60
N MET A 21 -2.53 -1.51 -7.58
CA MET A 21 -1.08 -1.46 -7.66
C MET A 21 -0.50 -2.85 -7.98
N ARG A 22 -0.91 -3.88 -7.24
CA ARG A 22 -0.49 -5.27 -7.49
C ARG A 22 -0.71 -5.66 -8.94
N ARG A 23 -1.92 -5.45 -9.48
CA ARG A 23 -2.26 -5.79 -10.88
C ARG A 23 -1.43 -5.02 -11.90
N ALA A 24 -1.21 -3.73 -11.68
CA ALA A 24 -0.39 -2.92 -12.58
C ALA A 24 1.06 -3.46 -12.66
N MET A 25 1.62 -3.84 -11.51
CA MET A 25 2.98 -4.38 -11.43
C MET A 25 3.08 -5.80 -12.00
N GLU A 26 2.08 -6.64 -11.77
CA GLU A 26 1.97 -7.96 -12.41
C GLU A 26 1.91 -7.84 -13.94
N SER A 27 1.17 -6.86 -14.45
CA SER A 27 1.09 -6.56 -15.88
C SER A 27 2.41 -6.01 -16.44
N ALA A 28 3.15 -5.24 -15.65
CA ALA A 28 4.47 -4.74 -16.01
C ALA A 28 5.59 -5.80 -15.87
N GLY A 29 5.29 -6.94 -15.24
CA GLY A 29 6.27 -7.99 -14.94
C GLY A 29 7.17 -7.71 -13.73
N ASP A 30 6.94 -6.61 -13.00
CA ASP A 30 7.71 -6.28 -11.78
C ASP A 30 7.12 -6.98 -10.55
N ARG A 31 7.67 -8.16 -10.26
CA ARG A 31 7.29 -8.98 -9.09
C ARG A 31 8.34 -8.97 -7.98
N THR A 32 9.39 -8.17 -8.10
CA THR A 32 10.54 -8.23 -7.18
C THR A 32 10.70 -6.97 -6.34
N SER A 33 10.13 -5.85 -6.79
CA SER A 33 10.19 -4.58 -6.08
C SER A 33 9.49 -4.60 -4.72
N ALA A 34 9.94 -3.70 -3.85
CA ALA A 34 9.41 -3.57 -2.50
C ALA A 34 7.92 -3.17 -2.49
N ILE A 35 7.50 -2.37 -3.47
CA ILE A 35 6.09 -1.94 -3.62
C ILE A 35 5.22 -3.15 -4.00
N TYR A 36 5.68 -4.02 -4.90
CA TYR A 36 4.95 -5.24 -5.22
C TYR A 36 4.77 -6.12 -3.98
N LYS A 37 5.86 -6.40 -3.27
CA LYS A 37 5.82 -7.22 -2.04
C LYS A 37 4.88 -6.63 -0.98
N ARG A 38 4.89 -5.31 -0.82
CA ARG A 38 3.96 -4.59 0.06
C ARG A 38 2.51 -4.73 -0.39
N SER A 39 2.24 -4.56 -1.69
CA SER A 39 0.88 -4.72 -2.23
C SER A 39 0.34 -6.13 -2.00
N VAL A 40 1.17 -7.16 -2.19
CA VAL A 40 0.83 -8.55 -1.89
C VAL A 40 0.47 -8.71 -0.42
N ALA A 41 1.37 -8.30 0.49
CA ALA A 41 1.14 -8.44 1.92
C ALA A 41 -0.16 -7.78 2.39
N ILE A 42 -0.41 -6.53 1.98
CA ILE A 42 -1.62 -5.79 2.36
C ILE A 42 -2.88 -6.46 1.80
N THR A 43 -2.87 -6.88 0.52
CA THR A 43 -4.05 -7.54 -0.10
C THR A 43 -4.34 -8.93 0.44
N GLU A 44 -3.35 -9.60 1.04
CA GLU A 44 -3.46 -10.93 1.66
C GLU A 44 -3.66 -10.86 3.19
N GLY A 45 -3.87 -9.66 3.74
CA GLY A 45 -4.06 -9.45 5.18
C GLY A 45 -2.81 -9.77 6.02
N GLN A 46 -1.64 -9.79 5.39
CA GLN A 46 -0.37 -9.97 6.07
C GLN A 46 0.16 -8.62 6.60
N PRO A 47 1.04 -8.65 7.62
CA PRO A 47 1.71 -7.44 8.08
C PRO A 47 2.44 -6.74 6.93
N ASP A 48 2.28 -5.42 6.84
CA ASP A 48 2.99 -4.61 5.84
C ASP A 48 4.51 -4.68 6.10
N PRO A 49 5.31 -5.24 5.17
CA PRO A 49 6.74 -5.42 5.36
C PRO A 49 7.51 -4.10 5.44
N LEU A 50 6.90 -2.99 5.01
CA LEU A 50 7.48 -1.65 5.06
C LEU A 50 6.81 -0.75 6.11
N ALA A 51 5.87 -1.27 6.90
CA ALA A 51 5.39 -0.56 8.08
C ALA A 51 6.52 -0.55 9.11
N ALA A 52 7.34 0.50 9.07
CA ALA A 52 8.23 0.80 10.17
C ALA A 52 7.38 0.90 11.44
N ASN A 53 7.73 0.11 12.47
CA ASN A 53 7.11 0.12 13.80
C ASN A 53 6.63 1.52 14.16
N GLY A 54 5.30 1.65 14.29
CA GLY A 54 4.59 2.92 14.17
C GLY A 54 5.24 4.07 14.92
N THR A 55 5.59 5.13 14.20
CA THR A 55 5.63 6.49 14.74
C THR A 55 5.49 7.48 13.58
N LEU A 56 4.25 7.72 13.14
CA LEU A 56 3.86 9.07 12.73
C LEU A 56 3.39 9.74 14.02
N ARG A 57 4.32 10.43 14.70
CA ARG A 57 4.03 11.36 15.79
C ARG A 57 3.70 12.72 15.21
#